data_AF-A0A7X2RYI2-F1
#
_entry.id   AF-A0A7X2RYI2-F1
#
_cell.length_a   1.000
_cell.length_b   1.000
_cell.length_c   1.000
_cell.angle_alpha   90.00
_cell.angle_beta   90.00
_cell.angle_gamma   90.00
#
_symmetry.space_group_name_H-M   'P 1'
#
loop_
_entity.id
_entity.type
_entity.pdbx_description
1 polymer ?
#
loop_
_entity_poly.entity_id
_entity_poly.type
_entity_poly.pdbx_seq_one_letter_code
_entity_poly.pdbx_strand_id
1 'polypeptide(L)'
;MSSTEIPAPRRRLSREDRLRQLLEMAWQLVRKEGTEALTLGRLADMAGVTKPVVYDHFTTRAGLLAALYKDFDDRQNALLEAALEASEPSLEGRARVIASSYVDCVQLQGREIPGVIAALSGAPELDALKREYEMIFMLKCRDVLAPFALSSDITLASLRAMLGAAEALSHAAASGEINPVQAQEELFQTIKSMVNRGAGLKN
;
A
#
# COMPACT_ATOMS: atom_id res chain seq x y z
N MET A 1 -2.61 -40.48 39.53
CA MET A 1 -1.47 -40.60 38.60
C MET A 1 -1.51 -39.37 37.70
N SER A 2 -0.67 -38.38 37.96
CA SER A 2 -0.57 -37.16 37.15
C SER A 2 0.35 -37.42 35.98
N SER A 3 -0.18 -37.37 34.76
CA SER A 3 0.61 -37.37 33.53
C SER A 3 1.06 -35.94 33.26
N THR A 4 2.36 -35.69 33.39
CA THR A 4 3.00 -34.43 33.00
C THR A 4 3.18 -34.44 31.48
N GLU A 5 2.37 -33.68 30.74
CA GLU A 5 2.66 -33.36 29.34
C GLU A 5 3.90 -32.48 29.26
N ILE A 6 4.96 -33.00 28.65
CA ILE A 6 6.18 -32.24 28.37
C ILE A 6 5.87 -31.29 27.20
N PRO A 7 6.03 -29.96 27.35
CA PRO A 7 5.79 -29.04 26.25
C PRO A 7 6.78 -29.31 25.12
N ALA A 8 6.27 -29.52 23.90
CA ALA A 8 7.11 -29.70 22.72
C ALA A 8 8.11 -28.52 22.57
N PRO A 9 9.37 -28.78 22.16
CA PRO A 9 10.38 -27.74 22.05
C PRO A 9 9.92 -26.67 21.06
N ARG A 10 9.89 -25.40 21.50
CA ARG A 10 9.53 -24.25 20.65
C ARG A 10 10.48 -24.19 19.46
N ARG A 11 10.00 -24.62 18.29
CA ARG A 11 10.75 -24.57 17.03
C ARG A 11 11.13 -23.12 16.75
N ARG A 12 12.44 -22.87 16.63
CA ARG A 12 12.97 -21.55 16.28
C ARG A 12 12.49 -21.19 14.87
N LEU A 13 11.77 -20.08 14.74
CA LEU A 13 11.36 -19.54 13.43
C LEU A 13 12.60 -19.19 12.59
N SER A 14 12.47 -19.31 11.27
CA SER A 14 13.43 -18.71 10.35
C SER A 14 13.42 -17.18 10.50
N ARG A 15 14.45 -16.51 10.00
CA ARG A 15 14.50 -15.04 10.01
C ARG A 15 13.33 -14.44 9.24
N GLU A 16 12.95 -15.03 8.11
CA GLU A 16 11.83 -14.56 7.28
C GLU A 16 10.48 -14.78 7.94
N ASP A 17 10.24 -15.94 8.55
CA ASP A 17 9.00 -16.21 9.27
C ASP A 17 8.85 -15.27 10.48
N ARG A 18 9.97 -14.96 11.14
CA ARG A 18 9.99 -13.98 12.23
C ARG A 18 9.64 -12.59 11.72
N LEU A 19 10.23 -12.15 10.60
CA LEU A 19 9.91 -10.87 9.99
C LEU A 19 8.42 -10.78 9.65
N ARG A 20 7.86 -11.81 9.00
CA ARG A 20 6.44 -11.87 8.65
C ARG A 20 5.54 -11.78 9.89
N GLN A 21 5.87 -12.51 10.95
CA GLN A 21 5.16 -12.44 12.23
C GLN A 21 5.21 -11.01 12.81
N LEU A 22 6.39 -10.39 12.86
CA LEU A 22 6.53 -9.05 13.42
C LEU A 22 5.77 -8.00 12.60
N LEU A 23 5.75 -8.09 11.27
CA LEU A 23 4.97 -7.21 10.41
C LEU A 23 3.46 -7.39 10.62
N GLU A 24 2.98 -8.64 10.69
CA GLU A 24 1.56 -8.93 10.97
C GLU A 24 1.13 -8.34 12.31
N MET A 25 1.96 -8.51 13.34
CA MET A 25 1.71 -7.96 14.66
C MET A 25 1.76 -6.43 14.65
N ALA A 26 2.73 -5.83 13.99
CA ALA A 26 2.80 -4.38 13.82
C ALA A 26 1.52 -3.81 13.15
N TRP A 27 0.99 -4.46 12.10
CA TRP A 27 -0.31 -4.09 11.52
C TRP A 27 -1.47 -4.20 12.51
N GLN A 28 -1.50 -5.26 13.34
CA GLN A 28 -2.52 -5.38 14.38
C GLN A 28 -2.44 -4.27 15.43
N LEU A 29 -1.23 -3.83 15.78
CA LEU A 29 -1.03 -2.71 16.70
C LEU A 29 -1.51 -1.39 16.08
N VAL A 30 -1.13 -1.13 14.83
CA VAL A 30 -1.58 0.05 14.08
C VAL A 30 -3.11 0.08 13.99
N ARG A 31 -3.76 -1.06 13.72
CA ARG A 31 -5.23 -1.18 13.73
C ARG A 31 -5.88 -0.80 15.05
N LYS A 32 -5.33 -1.30 16.15
CA LYS A 32 -5.96 -1.24 17.47
C LYS A 32 -5.65 0.06 18.20
N GLU A 33 -4.42 0.55 18.08
CA GLU A 33 -3.86 1.62 18.89
C GLU A 33 -3.36 2.82 18.05
N GLY A 34 -3.36 2.70 16.72
CA GLY A 34 -2.88 3.73 15.81
C GLY A 34 -1.37 3.71 15.58
N THR A 35 -0.91 4.42 14.53
CA THR A 35 0.51 4.46 14.14
C THR A 35 1.43 5.06 15.21
N GLU A 36 0.92 5.96 16.06
CA GLU A 36 1.71 6.56 17.13
C GLU A 36 2.08 5.57 18.24
N ALA A 37 1.24 4.57 18.50
CA ALA A 37 1.54 3.51 19.46
C ALA A 37 2.62 2.53 18.95
N LEU A 38 2.92 2.55 17.65
CA LEU A 38 3.89 1.65 17.03
C LEU A 38 5.32 2.05 17.40
N THR A 39 5.88 1.34 18.37
CA THR A 39 7.29 1.43 18.78
C THR A 39 7.92 0.03 18.81
N LEU A 40 9.25 -0.04 18.68
CA LEU A 40 9.97 -1.32 18.73
C LEU A 40 9.76 -2.05 20.06
N GLY A 41 9.67 -1.31 21.17
CA GLY A 41 9.37 -1.87 22.49
C GLY A 41 7.97 -2.45 22.57
N ARG A 42 6.96 -1.69 22.15
CA ARG A 42 5.56 -2.15 22.15
C ARG A 42 5.36 -3.36 21.24
N LEU A 43 6.04 -3.38 20.09
CA LEU A 43 6.03 -4.52 19.18
C LEU A 43 6.67 -5.76 19.82
N ALA A 44 7.79 -5.62 20.53
CA ALA A 44 8.43 -6.73 21.23
C ALA A 44 7.52 -7.32 22.32
N ASP A 45 6.92 -6.45 23.13
CA ASP A 45 5.99 -6.85 24.21
C ASP A 45 4.80 -7.61 23.64
N MET A 46 4.18 -7.06 22.58
CA MET A 46 3.02 -7.67 21.94
C MET A 46 3.37 -8.98 21.23
N ALA A 47 4.57 -9.08 20.63
CA ALA A 47 5.04 -10.29 19.96
C ALA A 47 5.56 -11.39 20.91
N GLY A 48 5.66 -11.10 22.22
CA GLY A 48 6.20 -12.04 23.20
C GLY A 48 7.66 -12.41 22.92
N VAL A 49 8.42 -11.50 22.31
CA VAL A 49 9.85 -11.67 22.04
C VAL A 49 10.68 -10.66 22.82
N THR A 50 11.97 -10.94 22.99
CA THR A 50 12.86 -9.98 23.64
C THR A 50 13.09 -8.79 22.72
N LYS A 51 13.33 -7.61 23.30
CA LYS A 51 13.67 -6.40 22.54
C LYS A 51 14.78 -6.63 21.51
N PRO A 52 15.93 -7.25 21.83
CA PRO A 52 16.99 -7.52 20.85
C PRO A 52 16.51 -8.20 19.56
N VAL A 53 15.56 -9.14 19.66
CA VAL A 53 15.01 -9.81 18.46
C VAL A 53 14.33 -8.81 17.52
N VAL A 54 13.60 -7.83 18.05
CA VAL A 54 12.98 -6.78 17.21
C VAL A 54 14.04 -5.83 16.64
N TYR A 55 15.05 -5.45 17.44
CA TYR A 55 16.14 -4.57 16.98
C TYR A 55 17.00 -5.22 15.88
N ASP A 56 17.13 -6.55 15.85
CA ASP A 56 17.81 -7.29 14.77
C ASP A 56 17.07 -7.21 13.42
N HIS A 57 15.75 -6.93 13.45
CA HIS A 57 14.91 -6.76 12.27
C HIS A 57 14.72 -5.28 11.90
N PHE A 58 14.56 -4.41 12.89
CA PHE A 58 14.26 -2.99 12.70
C PHE A 58 15.16 -2.15 13.61
N THR A 59 16.12 -1.45 13.02
CA THR A 59 17.06 -0.59 13.77
C THR A 59 16.36 0.58 14.46
N THR A 60 15.31 1.13 13.83
CA THR A 60 14.58 2.31 14.30
C THR A 60 13.07 2.18 14.05
N ARG A 61 12.26 3.01 14.72
CA ARG A 61 10.82 3.14 14.41
C ARG A 61 10.60 3.50 12.94
N ALA A 62 11.43 4.39 12.40
CA ALA A 62 11.43 4.74 10.98
C ALA A 62 11.67 3.51 10.10
N GLY A 63 12.65 2.65 10.43
CA GLY A 63 12.89 1.40 9.72
C GLY A 63 11.73 0.41 9.80
N LEU A 64 11.01 0.35 10.93
CA LEU A 64 9.78 -0.44 11.04
C LEU A 64 8.65 0.12 10.16
N LEU A 65 8.44 1.44 10.14
CA LEU A 65 7.44 2.08 9.27
C LEU A 65 7.75 1.86 7.80
N ALA A 66 9.03 1.97 7.40
CA ALA A 66 9.50 1.66 6.06
C ALA A 66 9.20 0.20 5.67
N ALA A 67 9.47 -0.75 6.57
CA ALA A 67 9.21 -2.16 6.34
C ALA A 67 7.70 -2.47 6.22
N LEU A 68 6.86 -1.81 7.03
CA LEU A 68 5.40 -1.90 6.88
C LEU A 68 4.95 -1.36 5.53
N TYR A 69 5.41 -0.18 5.14
CA TYR A 69 5.03 0.40 3.86
C TYR A 69 5.45 -0.46 2.67
N LYS A 70 6.64 -1.06 2.72
CA LYS A 70 7.07 -2.05 1.73
C LYS A 70 6.17 -3.29 1.70
N ASP A 71 5.87 -3.88 2.86
CA ASP A 71 4.99 -5.05 2.95
C ASP A 71 3.59 -4.76 2.41
N PHE A 72 3.09 -3.55 2.64
CA PHE A 72 1.86 -3.05 2.04
C PHE A 72 1.96 -2.95 0.52
N ASP A 73 2.98 -2.26 0.00
CA ASP A 73 3.18 -2.06 -1.43
C ASP A 73 3.30 -3.40 -2.17
N ASP A 74 4.11 -4.34 -1.65
CA ASP A 74 4.28 -5.68 -2.22
C ASP A 74 2.92 -6.42 -2.33
N ARG A 75 2.10 -6.37 -1.27
CA ARG A 75 0.76 -7.01 -1.26
C ARG A 75 -0.19 -6.34 -2.25
N GLN A 76 -0.21 -5.01 -2.30
CA GLN A 76 -1.08 -4.29 -3.23
C GLN A 76 -0.67 -4.50 -4.67
N ASN A 77 0.63 -4.51 -4.94
CA ASN A 77 1.16 -4.75 -6.26
C ASN A 77 0.75 -6.13 -6.80
N ALA A 78 0.80 -7.17 -5.94
CA ALA A 78 0.37 -8.52 -6.29
C ALA A 78 -1.14 -8.61 -6.54
N LEU A 79 -1.97 -7.96 -5.71
CA LEU A 79 -3.43 -7.91 -5.91
C LEU A 79 -3.80 -7.19 -7.21
N LEU A 80 -3.15 -6.06 -7.48
CA LEU A 80 -3.35 -5.30 -8.72
C LEU A 80 -2.93 -6.11 -9.94
N GLU A 81 -1.80 -6.82 -9.88
CA GLU A 81 -1.33 -7.66 -10.99
C GLU A 81 -2.31 -8.78 -11.30
N ALA A 82 -2.76 -9.53 -10.30
CA ALA A 82 -3.76 -10.57 -10.47
C ALA A 82 -5.10 -10.03 -11.04
N ALA A 83 -5.55 -8.87 -10.55
CA ALA A 83 -6.76 -8.22 -11.04
C ALA A 83 -6.62 -7.75 -12.50
N LEU A 84 -5.44 -7.23 -12.86
CA LEU A 84 -5.12 -6.85 -14.22
C LEU A 84 -5.08 -8.07 -15.15
N GLU A 85 -4.45 -9.17 -14.74
CA GLU A 85 -4.42 -10.41 -15.53
C GLU A 85 -5.82 -10.96 -15.80
N ALA A 86 -6.72 -10.88 -14.82
CA ALA A 86 -8.12 -11.31 -14.96
C ALA A 86 -9.01 -10.33 -15.74
N SER A 87 -8.54 -9.11 -16.00
CA SER A 87 -9.32 -8.06 -16.65
C SER A 87 -9.28 -8.11 -18.17
N GLU A 88 -10.32 -7.55 -18.80
CA GLU A 88 -10.33 -7.34 -20.24
C GLU A 88 -9.12 -6.48 -20.67
N PRO A 89 -8.38 -6.85 -21.74
CA PRO A 89 -7.29 -6.05 -22.28
C PRO A 89 -7.80 -4.83 -23.08
N SER A 90 -8.66 -4.03 -22.45
CA SER A 90 -9.24 -2.79 -22.97
C SER A 90 -8.90 -1.63 -22.02
N LEU A 91 -8.84 -0.40 -22.55
CA LEU A 91 -8.66 0.80 -21.71
C LEU A 91 -9.67 0.83 -20.56
N GLU A 92 -10.91 0.45 -20.85
CA GLU A 92 -12.00 0.42 -19.89
C GLU A 92 -11.76 -0.63 -18.79
N GLY A 93 -11.40 -1.86 -19.16
CA GLY A 93 -11.08 -2.92 -18.19
C GLY A 93 -9.90 -2.54 -17.29
N ARG A 94 -8.81 -2.04 -17.87
CA ARG A 94 -7.61 -1.65 -17.13
C ARG A 94 -7.85 -0.47 -16.20
N ALA A 95 -8.53 0.57 -16.70
CA ALA A 95 -8.84 1.76 -15.89
C ALA A 95 -9.77 1.43 -14.72
N ARG A 96 -10.77 0.55 -14.92
CA ARG A 96 -11.65 0.10 -13.83
C ARG A 96 -10.88 -0.63 -12.76
N VAL A 97 -10.02 -1.57 -13.14
CA VAL A 97 -9.20 -2.32 -12.18
C VAL A 97 -8.29 -1.40 -11.38
N ILE A 98 -7.56 -0.48 -12.04
CA ILE A 98 -6.69 0.46 -11.32
C ILE A 98 -7.52 1.30 -10.33
N ALA A 99 -8.68 1.81 -10.77
CA ALA A 99 -9.54 2.63 -9.92
C ALA A 99 -10.10 1.86 -8.71
N SER A 100 -10.70 0.69 -8.95
CA SER A 100 -11.26 -0.13 -7.89
C SER A 100 -10.19 -0.62 -6.92
N SER A 101 -9.06 -1.13 -7.43
CA SER A 101 -7.97 -1.62 -6.59
C SER A 101 -7.41 -0.54 -5.66
N TYR A 102 -7.29 0.70 -6.13
CA TYR A 102 -6.77 1.79 -5.29
C TYR A 102 -7.77 2.21 -4.21
N VAL A 103 -9.05 2.39 -4.58
CA VAL A 103 -10.08 2.81 -3.63
C VAL A 103 -10.39 1.70 -2.61
N ASP A 104 -10.52 0.46 -3.07
CA ASP A 104 -10.78 -0.70 -2.21
C ASP A 104 -9.62 -0.96 -1.25
N CYS A 105 -8.38 -0.71 -1.68
CA CYS A 105 -7.21 -0.81 -0.83
C CYS A 105 -7.35 0.06 0.43
N VAL A 106 -7.71 1.34 0.25
CA VAL A 106 -7.86 2.28 1.38
C VAL A 106 -9.09 1.94 2.24
N GLN A 107 -10.16 1.42 1.62
CA GLN A 107 -11.37 0.99 2.34
C GLN A 107 -11.13 -0.26 3.20
N LEU A 108 -10.53 -1.31 2.62
CA LEU A 108 -10.32 -2.59 3.27
C LEU A 108 -9.23 -2.54 4.33
N GLN A 109 -8.25 -1.64 4.18
CA GLN A 109 -7.13 -1.50 5.11
C GLN A 109 -7.33 -0.37 6.13
N GLY A 110 -8.47 0.31 6.08
CA GLY A 110 -8.90 1.28 7.08
C GLY A 110 -7.83 2.33 7.40
N ARG A 111 -7.93 2.94 8.57
CA ARG A 111 -7.07 4.04 9.04
C ARG A 111 -5.56 3.69 9.15
N GLU A 112 -5.16 2.45 8.88
CA GLU A 112 -3.80 1.96 9.09
C GLU A 112 -2.80 2.62 8.14
N ILE A 113 -3.07 2.54 6.83
CA ILE A 113 -2.19 3.01 5.79
C ILE A 113 -2.09 4.53 5.77
N PRO A 114 -3.19 5.31 5.86
CA PRO A 114 -3.08 6.77 5.98
C PRO A 114 -2.22 7.20 7.18
N GLY A 115 -2.31 6.50 8.31
CA GLY A 115 -1.48 6.79 9.48
C GLY A 115 0.00 6.47 9.26
N VAL A 116 0.32 5.34 8.63
CA VAL A 116 1.71 4.99 8.25
C VAL A 116 2.25 6.01 7.25
N ILE A 117 1.49 6.36 6.21
CA ILE A 117 1.87 7.37 5.21
C ILE A 117 2.11 8.73 5.86
N ALA A 118 1.22 9.18 6.74
CA ALA A 118 1.37 10.43 7.47
C ALA A 118 2.65 10.43 8.33
N ALA A 119 2.94 9.31 9.01
CA ALA A 119 4.17 9.16 9.78
C ALA A 119 5.43 9.14 8.90
N LEU A 120 5.37 8.58 7.68
CA LEU A 120 6.48 8.59 6.72
C LEU A 120 6.79 10.02 6.25
N SER A 121 5.78 10.83 5.93
CA SER A 121 6.00 12.20 5.45
C SER A 121 6.57 13.17 6.52
N GLY A 122 6.60 12.76 7.79
CA GLY A 122 7.21 13.52 8.88
C GLY A 122 8.75 13.47 8.96
N ALA A 123 9.40 12.58 8.20
CA ALA A 123 10.86 12.43 8.19
C ALA A 123 11.41 12.39 6.74
N PRO A 124 12.46 13.17 6.39
CA PRO A 124 12.94 13.27 5.01
C PRO A 124 13.32 11.94 4.36
N GLU A 125 13.95 11.03 5.10
CA GLU A 125 14.37 9.73 4.58
C GLU A 125 13.17 8.82 4.25
N LEU A 126 12.11 8.92 5.04
CA LEU A 126 10.88 8.16 4.86
C LEU A 126 9.98 8.76 3.77
N ASP A 127 9.98 10.08 3.62
CA ASP A 127 9.28 10.75 2.52
C ASP A 127 9.93 10.42 1.17
N ALA A 128 11.27 10.31 1.12
CA ALA A 128 11.97 9.83 -0.07
C ALA A 128 11.56 8.40 -0.45
N LEU A 129 11.47 7.51 0.55
CA LEU A 129 11.01 6.13 0.34
C LEU A 129 9.57 6.09 -0.18
N LYS A 130 8.67 6.88 0.41
CA LYS A 130 7.29 6.99 -0.06
C LYS A 130 7.24 7.38 -1.54
N ARG A 131 7.98 8.44 -1.93
CA ARG A 131 8.05 8.92 -3.32
C ARG A 131 8.60 7.88 -4.29
N GLU A 132 9.54 7.04 -3.84
CA GLU A 132 10.09 5.94 -4.64
C GLU A 132 9.00 4.91 -4.99
N TYR A 133 8.24 4.44 -4.01
CA TYR A 133 7.15 3.50 -4.25
C TYR A 133 5.99 4.11 -5.07
N GLU A 134 5.64 5.37 -4.81
CA GLU A 134 4.68 6.09 -5.65
C GLU A 134 5.14 6.15 -7.12
N MET A 135 6.44 6.35 -7.35
CA MET A 135 7.02 6.33 -8.69
C MET A 135 6.87 4.95 -9.32
N ILE A 136 7.21 3.88 -8.60
CA ILE A 136 7.08 2.49 -9.08
C ILE A 136 5.62 2.22 -9.51
N PHE A 137 4.66 2.58 -8.67
CA PHE A 137 3.23 2.44 -8.98
C PHE A 137 2.82 3.24 -10.22
N MET A 138 3.22 4.51 -10.32
CA MET A 138 2.91 5.35 -11.48
C MET A 138 3.48 4.78 -12.78
N LEU A 139 4.71 4.27 -12.76
CA LEU A 139 5.34 3.66 -13.93
C LEU A 139 4.62 2.37 -14.33
N LYS A 140 4.20 1.54 -13.37
CA LYS A 140 3.36 0.36 -13.65
C LYS A 140 2.04 0.76 -14.31
N CYS A 141 1.34 1.77 -13.78
CA CYS A 141 0.11 2.29 -14.37
C CYS A 141 0.33 2.80 -15.80
N ARG A 142 1.45 3.50 -16.04
CA ARG A 142 1.83 3.92 -17.39
C ARG A 142 1.96 2.74 -18.32
N ASP A 143 2.73 1.72 -17.94
CA ASP A 143 3.02 0.58 -18.81
C ASP A 143 1.75 -0.22 -19.13
N VAL A 144 0.83 -0.32 -18.17
CA VAL A 144 -0.50 -0.95 -18.34
C VAL A 144 -1.40 -0.15 -19.28
N LEU A 145 -1.32 1.18 -19.26
CA LEU A 145 -2.23 2.06 -20.00
C LEU A 145 -1.67 2.52 -21.36
N ALA A 146 -0.35 2.48 -21.54
CA ALA A 146 0.35 2.94 -22.74
C ALA A 146 -0.16 2.30 -24.05
N PRO A 147 -0.53 1.00 -24.10
CA PRO A 147 -1.08 0.39 -25.32
C PRO A 147 -2.37 1.06 -25.84
N PHE A 148 -3.06 1.83 -25.00
CA PHE A 148 -4.32 2.50 -25.34
C PHE A 148 -4.15 4.00 -25.60
N ALA A 149 -2.95 4.55 -25.43
CA ALA A 149 -2.68 5.96 -25.70
C ALA A 149 -2.44 6.17 -27.20
N LEU A 150 -3.45 6.66 -27.91
CA LEU A 150 -3.52 6.68 -29.39
C LEU A 150 -2.46 7.56 -30.10
N SER A 151 -1.74 8.42 -29.39
CA SER A 151 -0.76 9.36 -30.00
C SER A 151 0.08 10.15 -29.01
N SER A 152 -0.35 10.16 -27.74
CA SER A 152 0.22 10.82 -26.56
C SER A 152 1.12 9.97 -25.66
N ASP A 153 2.37 10.32 -25.37
CA ASP A 153 3.05 9.73 -24.20
C ASP A 153 2.31 10.12 -22.92
N ILE A 154 2.02 9.15 -22.05
CA ILE A 154 1.44 9.43 -20.73
C ILE A 154 2.55 10.05 -19.86
N THR A 155 2.52 11.37 -19.74
CA THR A 155 3.54 12.14 -19.01
C THR A 155 3.56 11.84 -17.51
N LEU A 156 4.72 12.02 -16.88
CA LEU A 156 4.86 11.92 -15.42
C LEU A 156 3.93 12.89 -14.67
N ALA A 157 3.71 14.10 -15.20
CA ALA A 157 2.78 15.06 -14.62
C ALA A 157 1.34 14.55 -14.62
N SER A 158 0.93 13.88 -15.69
CA SER A 158 -0.40 13.26 -15.79
C SER A 158 -0.57 12.11 -14.81
N LEU A 159 0.44 11.23 -14.68
CA LEU A 159 0.44 10.14 -13.71
C LEU A 159 0.41 10.65 -12.27
N ARG A 160 1.14 11.73 -11.97
CA ARG A 160 1.13 12.36 -10.65
C ARG A 160 -0.24 12.95 -10.33
N ALA A 161 -0.90 13.57 -11.31
CA ALA A 161 -2.28 14.07 -11.14
C ALA A 161 -3.28 12.91 -10.91
N MET A 162 -3.14 11.81 -11.65
CA MET A 162 -3.94 10.60 -11.46
C MET A 162 -3.74 10.02 -10.05
N LEU A 163 -2.50 9.89 -9.59
CA LEU A 163 -2.19 9.38 -8.25
C LEU A 163 -2.75 10.29 -7.16
N GLY A 164 -2.58 11.61 -7.27
CA GLY A 164 -3.15 12.56 -6.31
C GLY A 164 -4.69 12.52 -6.27
N ALA A 165 -5.33 12.33 -7.42
CA ALA A 165 -6.79 12.11 -7.48
C ALA A 165 -7.17 10.79 -6.78
N ALA A 166 -6.40 9.72 -7.01
CA ALA A 166 -6.63 8.43 -6.36
C ALA A 166 -6.52 8.52 -4.84
N GLU A 167 -5.47 9.18 -4.32
CA GLU A 167 -5.27 9.41 -2.90
C GLU A 167 -6.42 10.23 -2.29
N ALA A 168 -6.78 11.36 -2.93
CA ALA A 168 -7.83 12.25 -2.43
C ALA A 168 -9.22 11.59 -2.43
N LEU A 169 -9.60 10.94 -3.53
CA LEU A 169 -10.88 10.24 -3.64
C LEU A 169 -10.97 9.07 -2.68
N SER A 170 -9.90 8.30 -2.52
CA SER A 170 -9.85 7.18 -1.58
C SER A 170 -9.94 7.67 -0.13
N HIS A 171 -9.26 8.77 0.20
CA HIS A 171 -9.36 9.37 1.53
C HIS A 171 -10.78 9.88 1.83
N ALA A 172 -11.39 10.62 0.90
CA ALA A 172 -12.77 11.11 1.04
C ALA A 172 -13.78 9.96 1.16
N ALA A 173 -13.57 8.86 0.43
CA ALA A 173 -14.40 7.66 0.59
C ALA A 173 -14.21 7.01 1.97
N ALA A 174 -12.98 6.94 2.47
CA ALA A 174 -12.67 6.32 3.76
C ALA A 174 -13.13 7.17 4.96
N SER A 175 -13.20 8.49 4.81
CA SER A 175 -13.79 9.40 5.80
C SER A 175 -15.32 9.44 5.74
N GLY A 176 -15.93 8.85 4.70
CA GLY A 176 -17.37 8.84 4.48
C GLY A 176 -17.92 10.13 3.86
N GLU A 177 -17.06 11.02 3.37
CA GLU A 177 -17.45 12.23 2.64
C GLU A 177 -18.12 11.91 1.30
N ILE A 178 -17.68 10.82 0.64
CA ILE A 178 -18.26 10.29 -0.60
C ILE A 178 -18.43 8.78 -0.54
N ASN A 179 -19.29 8.22 -1.38
CA ASN A 179 -19.45 6.77 -1.49
C ASN A 179 -18.22 6.15 -2.21
N PRO A 180 -17.69 5.00 -1.76
CA PRO A 180 -16.61 4.28 -2.45
C PRO A 180 -16.86 4.06 -3.95
N VAL A 181 -18.09 3.71 -4.34
CA VAL A 181 -18.46 3.50 -5.74
C VAL A 181 -18.35 4.80 -6.55
N GLN A 182 -18.70 5.94 -5.94
CA GLN A 182 -18.53 7.25 -6.60
C GLN A 182 -17.06 7.60 -6.75
N ALA A 183 -16.24 7.32 -5.74
CA ALA A 183 -14.79 7.51 -5.80
C ALA A 183 -14.15 6.66 -6.91
N GLN A 184 -14.56 5.39 -7.03
CA GLN A 184 -14.10 4.49 -8.09
C GLN A 184 -14.48 4.99 -9.48
N GLU A 185 -15.73 5.41 -9.67
CA GLU A 185 -16.19 5.92 -10.97
C GLU A 185 -15.46 7.21 -11.36
N GLU A 186 -15.28 8.16 -10.44
CA GLU A 186 -14.56 9.40 -10.72
C GLU A 186 -13.09 9.15 -11.06
N LEU A 187 -12.43 8.24 -10.33
CA LEU A 187 -11.06 7.86 -10.62
C LEU A 187 -10.94 7.14 -11.97
N PHE A 188 -11.89 6.27 -12.29
CA PHE A 188 -11.98 5.62 -13.60
C PHE A 188 -12.09 6.64 -14.75
N GLN A 189 -12.99 7.63 -14.62
CA GLN A 189 -13.14 8.69 -15.62
C GLN A 189 -11.88 9.56 -15.71
N THR A 190 -11.23 9.83 -14.58
CA THR A 190 -9.95 10.56 -14.54
C THR A 190 -8.86 9.83 -15.32
N ILE A 191 -8.73 8.51 -15.14
CA ILE A 191 -7.76 7.68 -15.87
C ILE A 191 -8.07 7.66 -17.37
N LYS A 192 -9.33 7.42 -17.77
CA LYS A 192 -9.72 7.42 -19.19
C LYS A 192 -9.43 8.77 -19.84
N SER A 193 -9.83 9.86 -19.17
CA SER A 193 -9.60 11.21 -19.66
C SER A 193 -8.11 11.51 -19.78
N MET A 194 -7.29 11.06 -18.84
CA MET A 194 -5.83 11.20 -18.90
C MET A 194 -5.24 10.53 -20.14
N VAL A 195 -5.58 9.27 -20.39
CA VAL A 195 -5.09 8.51 -21.55
C VAL A 195 -5.54 9.16 -22.86
N ASN A 196 -6.79 9.64 -22.91
CA ASN A 196 -7.34 10.29 -24.10
C ASN A 196 -6.79 11.71 -24.33
N ARG A 197 -6.48 12.48 -23.27
CA ARG A 197 -5.89 13.83 -23.38
C ARG A 197 -4.51 13.82 -23.99
N GLY A 198 -3.75 12.74 -23.77
CA GLY A 198 -2.49 12.52 -24.48
C GLY A 198 -2.66 12.76 -25.98
N ALA A 199 -3.72 12.22 -26.59
CA ALA A 199 -3.97 12.34 -28.03
C ALA A 199 -4.23 13.77 -28.56
N GLY A 200 -4.37 14.79 -27.70
CA GLY A 200 -4.77 16.15 -28.08
C GLY A 200 -3.68 17.22 -28.12
N LEU A 201 -2.48 16.97 -27.58
CA LEU A 201 -1.41 17.97 -27.55
C LEU A 201 -0.50 17.84 -28.78
N LYS A 202 -1.03 18.25 -29.94
CA LYS A 202 -0.20 18.65 -31.09
C LYS A 202 -0.01 20.16 -31.01
N ASN A 203 1.19 20.61 -30.68
CA ASN A 203 1.67 21.94 -31.06
C ASN A 203 2.36 21.84 -32.42
#